data_AF-A0A926TK38-F1
#
_entry.id   AF-A0A926TK38-F1
#
_cell.length_a   1.000
_cell.length_b   1.000
_cell.length_c   1.000
_cell.angle_alpha   90.00
_cell.angle_beta   90.00
_cell.angle_gamma   90.00
#
_symmetry.space_group_name_H-M   'P 1'
#
loop_
_entity.id
_entity.type
_entity.pdbx_description
1 polymer ?
#
loop_
_entity_poly.entity_id
_entity_poly.type
_entity_poly.pdbx_seq_one_letter_code
_entity_poly.pdbx_strand_id
1 'polypeptide(L)'
;MKLIHLSVASLLLLIGLTQAALAQGQRYPTEREMQSLSQQFKRKLPSLKNGPTRTYSDRRTPAERQQRETFVQSWARFDPAVATFLGGWTAIEESMLIYPSRTKGQVCIIETFIPGANDSGFALTLGKVVRGRVQTGNRKILIRQDAFLGSAGVFNGKAGLYEYANPRPLQDPATVDYFQRVPSIVNQFKQAGCTARLPR
;
A
#
# COMPACT_ATOMS: atom_id res chain seq x y z
N MET A 1 -31.06 -4.17 73.11
CA MET A 1 -31.67 -3.75 71.83
C MET A 1 -30.64 -3.94 70.72
N LYS A 2 -30.98 -4.73 69.70
CA LYS A 2 -30.17 -5.02 68.51
C LYS A 2 -30.16 -3.80 67.58
N LEU A 3 -29.00 -3.49 66.98
CA LEU A 3 -28.94 -2.82 65.69
C LEU A 3 -27.79 -3.42 64.88
N ILE A 4 -28.20 -4.10 63.82
CA ILE A 4 -27.41 -4.77 62.80
C ILE A 4 -27.05 -3.68 61.78
N HIS A 5 -25.76 -3.41 61.54
CA HIS A 5 -25.34 -2.69 60.34
C HIS A 5 -24.74 -3.67 59.35
N LEU A 6 -25.51 -3.88 58.27
CA LEU A 6 -25.20 -4.73 57.13
C LEU A 6 -23.94 -4.28 56.40
N SER A 7 -23.13 -5.28 56.06
CA SER A 7 -22.08 -5.26 55.05
C SER A 7 -22.59 -4.76 53.70
N VAL A 8 -21.90 -3.77 53.12
CA VAL A 8 -21.96 -3.49 51.67
C VAL A 8 -20.52 -3.30 51.19
N ALA A 9 -19.83 -4.41 50.94
CA ALA A 9 -18.50 -4.41 50.34
C ALA A 9 -18.41 -5.47 49.24
N SER A 10 -19.37 -5.44 48.29
CA SER A 10 -19.36 -6.35 47.13
C SER A 10 -20.02 -5.69 45.93
N LEU A 11 -19.37 -4.71 45.27
CA LEU A 11 -19.65 -4.40 43.85
C LEU A 11 -18.60 -3.49 43.18
N LEU A 12 -17.32 -3.89 43.13
CA LEU A 12 -16.30 -3.18 42.33
C LEU A 12 -15.38 -4.13 41.56
N LEU A 13 -15.94 -5.12 40.86
CA LEU A 13 -15.15 -6.08 40.07
C LEU A 13 -15.76 -6.42 38.69
N LEU A 14 -16.54 -5.50 38.10
CA LEU A 14 -17.22 -5.74 36.81
C LEU A 14 -17.14 -4.58 35.79
N ILE A 15 -16.17 -3.67 35.93
CA ILE A 15 -15.97 -2.56 34.95
C ILE A 15 -14.74 -2.81 34.03
N GLY A 16 -14.07 -3.95 34.17
CA GLY A 16 -12.81 -4.23 33.44
C GLY A 16 -12.93 -4.87 32.05
N LEU A 17 -14.11 -5.31 31.60
CA LEU A 17 -14.23 -6.19 30.43
C LEU A 17 -14.91 -5.57 29.18
N THR A 18 -15.36 -4.32 29.22
CA THR A 18 -16.14 -3.74 28.12
C THR A 18 -15.37 -2.81 27.18
N GLN A 19 -14.07 -2.57 27.39
CA GLN A 19 -13.29 -1.64 26.55
C GLN A 19 -12.50 -2.30 25.41
N ALA A 20 -12.45 -3.64 25.32
CA ALA A 20 -11.72 -4.32 24.24
C ALA A 20 -12.44 -4.29 22.87
N ALA A 21 -13.71 -3.89 22.82
CA ALA A 21 -14.52 -3.93 21.59
C ALA A 21 -14.37 -2.70 20.67
N LEU A 22 -13.76 -1.59 21.13
CA LEU A 22 -13.70 -0.33 20.38
C LEU A 22 -12.34 0.00 19.76
N ALA A 23 -11.36 -0.91 19.85
CA ALA A 23 -10.09 -0.79 19.16
C ALA A 23 -10.00 -1.72 17.94
N GLN A 24 -11.04 -1.76 17.08
CA GLN A 24 -10.87 -2.24 15.70
C GLN A 24 -10.08 -1.19 14.89
N GLY A 25 -8.90 -0.83 15.40
CA GLY A 25 -8.02 0.15 14.82
C GLY A 25 -7.45 -0.35 13.50
N GLN A 26 -7.11 0.60 12.64
CA GLN A 26 -6.28 0.38 11.46
C GLN A 26 -5.03 -0.39 11.91
N ARG A 27 -4.88 -1.64 11.48
CA ARG A 27 -3.77 -2.54 11.83
C ARG A 27 -3.24 -3.19 10.57
N TYR A 28 -2.01 -3.66 10.62
CA TYR A 28 -1.54 -4.57 9.59
C TYR A 28 -2.37 -5.87 9.62
N PRO A 29 -2.59 -6.51 8.46
CA PRO A 29 -3.05 -7.88 8.43
C PRO A 29 -2.09 -8.78 9.23
N THR A 30 -2.63 -9.74 9.98
CA THR A 30 -1.86 -10.78 10.66
C THR A 30 -1.23 -11.73 9.64
N GLU A 31 -0.24 -12.52 10.04
CA GLU A 31 0.37 -13.50 9.12
C GLU A 31 -0.62 -14.56 8.61
N ARG A 32 -1.60 -14.97 9.42
CA ARG A 32 -2.67 -15.89 8.98
C ARG A 32 -3.54 -15.24 7.90
N GLU A 33 -3.94 -13.98 8.10
CA GLU A 33 -4.68 -13.22 7.10
C GLU A 33 -3.85 -13.03 5.83
N MET A 34 -2.57 -12.67 5.97
CA MET A 34 -1.66 -12.52 4.83
C MET A 34 -1.46 -13.81 4.05
N GLN A 35 -1.38 -14.97 4.72
CA GLN A 35 -1.28 -16.26 4.05
C GLN A 35 -2.54 -16.55 3.25
N SER A 36 -3.73 -16.34 3.83
CA SER A 36 -5.00 -16.48 3.14
C SER A 36 -5.12 -15.54 1.94
N LEU A 37 -4.85 -14.24 2.13
CA LEU A 37 -4.89 -13.24 1.07
C LEU A 37 -3.89 -13.54 -0.05
N SER A 38 -2.67 -13.98 0.30
CA SER A 38 -1.65 -14.35 -0.70
C SER A 38 -2.10 -15.56 -1.54
N GLN A 39 -2.72 -16.56 -0.92
CA GLN A 39 -3.26 -17.72 -1.64
C GLN A 39 -4.45 -17.34 -2.53
N GLN A 40 -5.36 -16.51 -2.02
CA GLN A 40 -6.49 -15.99 -2.80
C GLN A 40 -6.00 -15.19 -4.01
N PHE A 41 -5.04 -14.30 -3.80
CA PHE A 41 -4.45 -13.49 -4.87
C PHE A 41 -3.84 -14.37 -5.95
N LYS A 42 -3.02 -15.37 -5.57
CA LYS A 42 -2.44 -16.35 -6.50
C LYS A 42 -3.50 -17.09 -7.32
N ARG A 43 -4.59 -17.53 -6.69
CA ARG A 43 -5.71 -18.21 -7.38
C ARG A 43 -6.46 -17.29 -8.34
N LYS A 44 -6.49 -15.99 -8.08
CA LYS A 44 -7.15 -14.98 -8.93
C LYS A 44 -6.30 -14.61 -10.16
N LEU A 45 -4.98 -14.77 -10.13
CA LEU A 45 -4.11 -14.34 -11.24
C LEU A 45 -4.52 -14.84 -12.63
N PRO A 46 -4.92 -16.11 -12.84
CA PRO A 46 -5.35 -16.56 -14.17
C PRO A 46 -6.58 -15.79 -14.69
N SER A 47 -7.56 -15.50 -13.84
CA SER A 47 -8.74 -14.74 -14.23
C SER A 47 -8.45 -13.25 -14.40
N LEU A 48 -7.49 -12.68 -13.65
CA LEU A 48 -7.03 -11.31 -13.88
C LEU A 48 -6.31 -11.16 -15.22
N LYS A 49 -5.50 -12.15 -15.60
CA LYS A 49 -4.75 -12.17 -16.87
C LYS A 49 -5.64 -12.38 -18.08
N ASN A 50 -6.55 -13.35 -17.99
CA ASN A 50 -7.31 -13.86 -19.15
C ASN A 50 -8.81 -13.58 -19.06
N GLY A 51 -9.24 -12.73 -18.12
CA GLY A 51 -10.65 -12.45 -17.87
C GLY A 51 -11.32 -11.76 -19.07
N PRO A 52 -12.63 -12.02 -19.28
CA PRO A 52 -13.37 -11.49 -20.43
C PRO A 52 -13.48 -9.95 -20.41
N THR A 53 -13.47 -9.35 -19.22
CA THR A 53 -13.56 -7.90 -19.04
C THR A 53 -12.30 -7.15 -19.46
N ARG A 54 -11.17 -7.86 -19.67
CA ARG A 54 -9.87 -7.27 -20.06
C ARG A 54 -9.41 -6.11 -19.17
N THR A 55 -9.89 -6.09 -17.92
CA THR A 55 -9.65 -5.01 -16.95
C THR A 55 -8.16 -4.75 -16.73
N TYR A 56 -7.36 -5.82 -16.68
CA TYR A 56 -5.91 -5.76 -16.50
C TYR A 56 -5.12 -6.15 -17.74
N SER A 57 -5.69 -5.97 -18.94
CA SER A 57 -4.92 -6.17 -20.16
C SER A 57 -3.73 -5.20 -20.22
N ASP A 58 -2.56 -5.73 -20.59
CA ASP A 58 -1.36 -4.92 -20.72
C ASP A 58 -1.46 -4.02 -21.95
N ARG A 59 -1.63 -2.72 -21.73
CA ARG A 59 -1.72 -1.69 -22.77
C ARG A 59 -0.41 -0.91 -22.93
N ARG A 60 0.69 -1.37 -22.33
CA ARG A 60 1.98 -0.71 -22.45
C ARG A 60 2.61 -0.99 -23.81
N THR A 61 3.17 0.05 -24.40
CA THR A 61 4.00 -0.07 -25.61
C THR A 61 5.29 -0.84 -25.31
N PRO A 62 5.99 -1.39 -26.33
CA PRO A 62 7.33 -1.94 -26.15
C PRO A 62 8.31 -0.93 -25.52
N ALA A 63 8.22 0.35 -25.91
CA ALA A 63 9.07 1.41 -25.36
C ALA A 63 8.82 1.63 -23.86
N GLU A 64 7.56 1.68 -23.42
CA GLU A 64 7.21 1.80 -22.00
C GLU A 64 7.72 0.59 -21.20
N ARG A 65 7.62 -0.63 -21.75
CA ARG A 65 8.16 -1.83 -21.11
C ARG A 65 9.67 -1.74 -20.95
N GLN A 66 10.38 -1.38 -22.01
CA GLN A 66 11.84 -1.23 -22.00
C GLN A 66 12.31 -0.14 -21.03
N GLN A 67 11.64 1.02 -21.02
CA GLN A 67 11.97 2.12 -20.11
C GLN A 67 11.80 1.70 -18.64
N ARG A 68 10.68 1.05 -18.31
CA ARG A 68 10.42 0.54 -16.96
C ARG A 68 11.44 -0.53 -16.57
N GLU A 69 11.77 -1.44 -17.47
CA GLU A 69 12.71 -2.51 -17.20
C GLU A 69 14.13 -1.97 -16.98
N THR A 70 14.58 -1.02 -17.80
CA THR A 70 15.87 -0.33 -17.62
C THR A 70 15.94 0.37 -16.26
N PHE A 71 14.87 1.06 -15.87
CA PHE A 71 14.78 1.72 -14.57
C PHE A 71 14.91 0.72 -13.40
N VAL A 72 14.16 -0.39 -13.46
CA VAL A 72 14.18 -1.45 -12.45
C VAL A 72 15.54 -2.14 -12.39
N GLN A 73 16.14 -2.49 -13.52
CA GLN A 73 17.46 -3.13 -13.58
C GLN A 73 18.56 -2.22 -13.02
N SER A 74 18.49 -0.91 -13.30
CA SER A 74 19.45 0.05 -12.76
C SER A 74 19.35 0.14 -11.24
N TRP A 75 18.13 0.25 -10.70
CA TRP A 75 17.89 0.28 -9.26
C TRP A 75 18.17 -1.05 -8.57
N ALA A 76 18.03 -2.19 -9.25
CA ALA A 76 18.32 -3.51 -8.69
C ALA A 76 19.79 -3.67 -8.26
N ARG A 77 20.72 -2.92 -8.89
CA ARG A 77 22.14 -2.91 -8.51
C ARG A 77 22.37 -2.18 -7.18
N PHE A 78 21.53 -1.20 -6.85
CA PHE A 78 21.65 -0.39 -5.64
C PHE A 78 20.79 -0.95 -4.49
N ASP A 79 19.54 -1.28 -4.80
CA ASP A 79 18.55 -1.81 -3.85
C ASP A 79 17.68 -2.90 -4.52
N PRO A 80 18.17 -4.16 -4.55
CA PRO A 80 17.46 -5.26 -5.20
C PRO A 80 16.12 -5.59 -4.51
N ALA A 81 15.99 -5.31 -3.21
CA ALA A 81 14.78 -5.59 -2.46
C ALA A 81 13.62 -4.66 -2.89
N VAL A 82 13.94 -3.40 -3.18
CA VAL A 82 12.99 -2.38 -3.65
C VAL A 82 12.70 -2.50 -5.15
N ALA A 83 13.73 -2.78 -5.96
CA ALA A 83 13.67 -2.65 -7.42
C ALA A 83 12.46 -3.34 -8.06
N THR A 84 12.10 -4.53 -7.57
CA THR A 84 10.99 -5.31 -8.09
C THR A 84 9.62 -4.61 -8.00
N PHE A 85 9.44 -3.67 -7.06
CA PHE A 85 8.18 -2.96 -6.84
C PHE A 85 8.08 -1.67 -7.65
N LEU A 86 9.18 -1.20 -8.25
CA LEU A 86 9.23 0.10 -8.90
C LEU A 86 8.36 0.15 -10.16
N GLY A 87 7.62 1.25 -10.30
CA GLY A 87 6.72 1.51 -11.42
C GLY A 87 5.40 2.14 -11.00
N GLY A 88 4.63 2.60 -11.99
CA GLY A 88 3.25 3.05 -11.81
C GLY A 88 2.28 1.89 -12.02
N TRP A 89 1.72 1.37 -10.93
CA TRP A 89 0.78 0.26 -10.95
C TRP A 89 -0.65 0.80 -11.10
N THR A 90 -1.44 0.21 -12.00
CA THR A 90 -2.79 0.71 -12.30
C THR A 90 -3.85 -0.31 -11.90
N ALA A 91 -4.94 0.18 -11.32
CA ALA A 91 -6.19 -0.54 -11.10
C ALA A 91 -7.35 0.19 -11.82
N ILE A 92 -8.60 -0.16 -11.51
CA ILE A 92 -9.77 0.36 -12.25
C ILE A 92 -9.93 1.87 -12.06
N GLU A 93 -9.87 2.33 -10.81
CA GLU A 93 -10.18 3.73 -10.43
C GLU A 93 -9.04 4.38 -9.62
N GLU A 94 -7.91 3.70 -9.52
CA GLU A 94 -6.77 4.19 -8.78
C GLU A 94 -5.44 3.72 -9.39
N SER A 95 -4.38 4.43 -9.05
CA SER A 95 -3.01 4.05 -9.38
C SER A 95 -2.11 4.19 -8.17
N MET A 96 -1.06 3.37 -8.13
CA MET A 96 -0.05 3.34 -7.10
C MET A 96 1.33 3.49 -7.75
N LEU A 97 1.93 4.67 -7.58
CA LEU A 97 3.25 4.98 -8.10
C LEU A 97 4.29 4.68 -7.02
N ILE A 98 5.12 3.67 -7.24
CA ILE A 98 6.14 3.24 -6.27
C ILE A 98 7.51 3.69 -6.75
N TYR A 99 8.08 4.65 -6.04
CA TYR A 99 9.38 5.25 -6.31
C TYR A 99 10.45 4.75 -5.34
N PRO A 100 11.71 4.64 -5.78
CA PRO A 100 12.83 4.39 -4.89
C PRO A 100 13.12 5.61 -4.02
N SER A 101 13.67 5.35 -2.83
CA SER A 101 14.29 6.36 -1.95
C SER A 101 15.80 6.16 -1.93
N ARG A 102 16.54 7.23 -1.62
CA ARG A 102 17.98 7.13 -1.28
C ARG A 102 18.25 6.30 -0.02
N THR A 103 17.24 6.13 0.83
CA THR A 103 17.31 5.25 1.99
C THR A 103 17.07 3.80 1.58
N LYS A 104 18.07 2.93 1.79
CA LYS A 104 17.98 1.51 1.44
C LYS A 104 16.79 0.82 2.12
N GLY A 105 16.08 0.00 1.36
CA GLY A 105 14.87 -0.71 1.75
C GLY A 105 13.62 0.17 1.80
N GLN A 106 13.70 1.46 1.46
CA GLN A 106 12.58 2.40 1.55
C GLN A 106 12.03 2.78 0.16
N VAL A 107 10.72 2.94 0.08
CA VAL A 107 10.01 3.46 -1.10
C VAL A 107 9.13 4.66 -0.73
N CYS A 108 8.92 5.56 -1.68
CA CYS A 108 7.77 6.46 -1.67
C CYS A 108 6.65 5.86 -2.50
N ILE A 109 5.44 5.92 -1.99
CA ILE A 109 4.25 5.44 -2.67
C ILE A 109 3.31 6.61 -2.79
N ILE A 110 2.96 6.97 -4.03
CA ILE A 110 1.92 7.94 -4.31
C ILE A 110 0.70 7.19 -4.82
N GLU A 111 -0.37 7.22 -4.05
CA GLU A 111 -1.68 6.70 -4.44
C GLU A 111 -2.47 7.85 -5.10
N THR A 112 -3.10 7.56 -6.24
CA THR A 112 -4.03 8.46 -6.91
C THR A 112 -5.38 7.76 -7.03
N PHE A 113 -6.47 8.37 -6.60
CA PHE A 113 -7.81 7.77 -6.57
C PHE A 113 -8.87 8.84 -6.84
N ILE A 114 -10.12 8.42 -7.04
CA ILE A 114 -11.23 9.35 -7.26
C ILE A 114 -11.37 10.27 -6.03
N PRO A 115 -11.27 11.60 -6.19
CA PRO A 115 -11.35 12.53 -5.08
C PRO A 115 -12.72 12.46 -4.41
N GLY A 116 -12.71 12.47 -3.07
CA GLY A 116 -13.92 12.64 -2.26
C GLY A 116 -14.21 14.11 -1.97
N ALA A 117 -15.32 14.40 -1.31
CA ALA A 117 -15.70 15.78 -0.96
C ALA A 117 -14.63 16.56 -0.17
N ASN A 118 -13.78 15.86 0.58
CA ASN A 118 -12.74 16.43 1.44
C ASN A 118 -11.33 15.88 1.14
N ASP A 119 -11.12 15.26 -0.03
CA ASP A 119 -9.83 14.68 -0.41
C ASP A 119 -9.44 15.14 -1.83
N SER A 120 -8.16 15.47 -2.00
CA SER A 120 -7.56 15.82 -3.29
C SER A 120 -7.50 14.66 -4.30
N GLY A 121 -7.74 13.41 -3.87
CA GLY A 121 -7.55 12.20 -4.67
C GLY A 121 -6.10 11.74 -4.71
N PHE A 122 -5.27 12.21 -3.78
CA PHE A 122 -3.83 11.95 -3.73
C PHE A 122 -3.37 11.67 -2.31
N ALA A 123 -2.58 10.63 -2.13
CA ALA A 123 -1.90 10.35 -0.87
C ALA A 123 -0.45 9.93 -1.10
N LEU A 124 0.47 10.49 -0.32
CA LEU A 124 1.85 10.00 -0.25
C LEU A 124 2.04 9.22 1.05
N THR A 125 2.61 8.02 0.94
CA THR A 125 3.05 7.23 2.09
C THR A 125 4.44 6.67 1.86
N LEU A 126 5.17 6.44 2.95
CA LEU A 126 6.45 5.73 2.90
C LEU A 126 6.23 4.24 3.12
N GLY A 127 7.01 3.42 2.44
CA GLY A 127 7.04 1.99 2.63
C GLY A 127 8.43 1.49 2.97
N LYS A 128 8.51 0.38 3.71
CA LYS A 128 9.75 -0.37 3.94
C LYS A 128 9.62 -1.79 3.42
N VAL A 129 10.63 -2.26 2.70
CA VAL A 129 10.70 -3.66 2.25
C VAL A 129 11.15 -4.54 3.41
N VAL A 130 10.28 -5.43 3.86
CA VAL A 130 10.53 -6.41 4.91
C VAL A 130 10.13 -7.77 4.39
N ARG A 131 11.08 -8.72 4.35
CA ARG A 131 10.85 -10.12 3.88
C ARG A 131 10.16 -10.19 2.50
N GLY A 132 10.61 -9.34 1.56
CA GLY A 132 10.09 -9.32 0.19
C GLY A 132 8.67 -8.75 0.04
N ARG A 133 8.18 -8.02 1.04
CA ARG A 133 6.89 -7.31 1.03
C ARG A 133 7.13 -5.85 1.38
N VAL A 134 6.29 -4.93 0.89
CA VAL A 134 6.35 -3.53 1.33
C VAL A 134 5.36 -3.32 2.47
N GLN A 135 5.84 -2.93 3.66
CA GLN A 135 4.99 -2.46 4.75
C GLN A 135 4.88 -0.94 4.66
N THR A 136 3.66 -0.42 4.54
CA THR A 136 3.41 1.01 4.30
C THR A 136 3.04 1.75 5.59
N GLY A 137 3.28 3.06 5.64
CA GLY A 137 2.90 3.91 6.78
C GLY A 137 1.40 3.90 7.10
N ASN A 138 0.54 3.66 6.10
CA ASN A 138 -0.91 3.51 6.27
C ASN A 138 -1.36 2.07 6.59
N ARG A 139 -0.43 1.22 7.06
CA ARG A 139 -0.67 -0.15 7.55
C ARG A 139 -1.19 -1.14 6.49
N LYS A 140 -0.83 -0.91 5.23
CA LYS A 140 -1.02 -1.86 4.12
C LYS A 140 0.24 -2.71 3.95
N ILE A 141 0.07 -3.89 3.35
CA ILE A 141 1.18 -4.75 2.92
C ILE A 141 1.07 -4.96 1.42
N LEU A 142 2.09 -4.52 0.68
CA LEU A 142 2.17 -4.76 -0.76
C LEU A 142 2.90 -6.07 -1.03
N ILE A 143 2.27 -6.94 -1.82
CA ILE A 143 2.84 -8.21 -2.27
C ILE A 143 2.84 -8.26 -3.79
N ARG A 144 3.99 -8.59 -4.39
CA ARG A 144 4.09 -8.75 -5.85
C ARG A 144 3.86 -10.21 -6.24
N GLN A 145 3.12 -10.44 -7.32
CA GLN A 145 3.04 -11.71 -8.03
C GLN A 145 3.13 -11.42 -9.53
N ASP A 146 4.30 -11.69 -10.13
CA ASP A 146 4.53 -11.48 -11.57
C ASP A 146 4.27 -10.00 -12.00
N ALA A 147 3.37 -9.76 -12.96
CA ALA A 147 2.98 -8.44 -13.43
C ALA A 147 1.88 -7.78 -12.57
N PHE A 148 1.57 -8.36 -11.40
CA PHE A 148 0.52 -7.88 -10.49
C PHE A 148 1.09 -7.49 -9.12
N LEU A 149 0.42 -6.54 -8.50
CA LEU A 149 0.66 -6.07 -7.14
C LEU A 149 -0.64 -6.18 -6.36
N GLY A 150 -0.60 -6.83 -5.20
CA GLY A 150 -1.69 -6.86 -4.25
C GLY A 150 -1.42 -5.90 -3.11
N SER A 151 -2.38 -5.05 -2.77
CA SER A 151 -2.37 -4.16 -1.62
C SER A 151 -3.30 -4.73 -0.55
N ALA A 152 -2.72 -5.40 0.44
CA ALA A 152 -3.46 -6.01 1.54
C ALA A 152 -3.64 -5.02 2.70
N GLY A 153 -4.85 -4.94 3.25
CA GLY A 153 -5.16 -4.07 4.38
C GLY A 153 -6.32 -4.61 5.20
N VAL A 154 -6.53 -4.04 6.39
CA VAL A 154 -7.68 -4.36 7.24
C VAL A 154 -8.61 -3.15 7.24
N PHE A 155 -9.81 -3.34 6.69
CA PHE A 155 -10.83 -2.31 6.54
C PHE A 155 -12.10 -2.77 7.27
N ASN A 156 -12.62 -1.94 8.18
CA ASN A 156 -13.80 -2.28 9.00
C ASN A 156 -13.68 -3.66 9.67
N GLY A 157 -12.51 -3.92 10.26
CA GLY A 157 -12.20 -5.18 10.94
C GLY A 157 -11.93 -6.38 10.01
N LYS A 158 -12.08 -6.24 8.69
CA LYS A 158 -11.92 -7.33 7.72
C LYS A 158 -10.66 -7.16 6.89
N ALA A 159 -9.83 -8.20 6.84
CA ALA A 159 -8.69 -8.24 5.95
C ALA A 159 -9.15 -8.40 4.48
N GLY A 160 -8.64 -7.56 3.60
CA GLY A 160 -8.92 -7.56 2.17
C GLY A 160 -7.66 -7.27 1.37
N LEU A 161 -7.74 -7.50 0.06
CA LEU A 161 -6.66 -7.22 -0.88
C LEU A 161 -7.25 -6.58 -2.14
N TYR A 162 -6.62 -5.50 -2.59
CA TYR A 162 -6.94 -4.84 -3.84
C TYR A 162 -5.80 -5.03 -4.84
N GLU A 163 -6.11 -5.29 -6.11
CA GLU A 163 -5.11 -5.63 -7.11
C GLU A 163 -4.79 -4.47 -8.05
N TYR A 164 -3.53 -4.39 -8.45
CA TYR A 164 -3.02 -3.53 -9.49
C TYR A 164 -2.20 -4.38 -10.47
N ALA A 165 -2.02 -3.89 -11.69
CA ALA A 165 -1.24 -4.61 -12.70
C ALA A 165 -0.38 -3.69 -13.57
N ASN A 166 0.47 -4.35 -14.36
CA ASN A 166 1.16 -3.79 -15.53
C ASN A 166 1.90 -2.48 -15.23
N PRO A 167 2.97 -2.52 -14.39
CA PRO A 167 3.63 -1.31 -13.92
C PRO A 167 4.20 -0.49 -15.09
N ARG A 168 3.79 0.76 -15.19
CA ARG A 168 4.26 1.74 -16.19
C ARG A 168 5.56 2.43 -15.74
N PRO A 169 6.30 3.05 -16.67
CA PRO A 169 7.38 3.96 -16.31
C PRO A 169 6.91 5.05 -15.34
N LEU A 170 7.81 5.42 -14.42
CA LEU A 170 7.56 6.51 -13.48
C LEU A 170 7.86 7.85 -14.15
N GLN A 171 7.06 8.85 -13.82
CA GLN A 171 7.31 10.26 -14.12
C GLN A 171 7.73 10.98 -12.84
N ASP A 172 8.56 12.01 -12.95
CA ASP A 172 8.90 12.86 -11.80
C ASP A 172 7.65 13.63 -11.35
N PRO A 173 7.19 13.51 -10.08
CA PRO A 173 6.02 14.25 -9.63
C PRO A 173 6.13 15.76 -9.83
N ALA A 174 7.33 16.33 -9.88
CA ALA A 174 7.53 17.75 -10.15
C ALA A 174 7.20 18.17 -11.59
N THR A 175 7.20 17.24 -12.56
CA THR A 175 6.98 17.52 -13.99
C THR A 175 5.57 17.18 -14.47
N VAL A 176 4.67 16.82 -13.56
CA VAL A 176 3.34 16.32 -13.89
C VAL A 176 2.28 17.31 -13.38
N ASP A 177 1.51 17.89 -14.30
CA ASP A 177 0.59 19.00 -14.03
C ASP A 177 -0.40 18.76 -12.88
N TYR A 178 -0.91 17.54 -12.73
CA TYR A 178 -1.86 17.26 -11.65
C TYR A 178 -1.19 17.20 -10.27
N PHE A 179 0.08 16.80 -10.16
CA PHE A 179 0.83 16.87 -8.91
C PHE A 179 1.24 18.29 -8.54
N GLN A 180 1.36 19.18 -9.53
CA GLN A 180 1.60 20.60 -9.27
C GLN A 180 0.42 21.27 -8.56
N ARG A 181 -0.81 20.75 -8.71
CA ARG A 181 -2.00 21.18 -7.96
C ARG A 181 -1.98 20.73 -6.49
N VAL A 182 -1.11 19.78 -6.14
CA VAL A 182 -0.93 19.29 -4.77
C VAL A 182 0.56 19.40 -4.38
N PRO A 183 1.08 20.64 -4.23
CA PRO A 183 2.52 20.87 -4.04
C PRO A 183 3.08 20.22 -2.75
N SER A 184 2.22 19.94 -1.77
CA SER A 184 2.58 19.18 -0.57
C SER A 184 3.12 17.78 -0.91
N ILE A 185 2.53 17.08 -1.89
CA ILE A 185 3.00 15.74 -2.32
C ILE A 185 4.40 15.85 -2.93
N VAL A 186 4.64 16.82 -3.81
CA VAL A 186 5.94 17.03 -4.44
C VAL A 186 7.02 17.38 -3.39
N ASN A 187 6.66 18.19 -2.40
CA ASN A 187 7.57 18.56 -1.32
C ASN A 187 7.89 17.37 -0.40
N GLN A 188 6.88 16.61 0.03
CA GLN A 188 7.06 15.41 0.85
C GLN A 188 7.88 14.35 0.11
N PHE A 189 7.65 14.17 -1.19
CA PHE A 189 8.42 13.28 -2.05
C PHE A 189 9.92 13.63 -2.04
N LYS A 190 10.25 14.92 -2.20
CA LYS A 190 11.63 15.42 -2.15
C LYS A 190 12.23 15.25 -0.76
N GLN A 191 11.50 15.61 0.29
CA GLN A 191 11.95 15.50 1.68
C GLN A 191 12.23 14.05 2.09
N ALA A 192 11.45 13.10 1.59
CA ALA A 192 11.66 11.67 1.79
C ALA A 192 12.85 11.08 0.98
N GLY A 193 13.57 11.93 0.23
CA GLY A 193 14.72 11.53 -0.59
C GLY A 193 14.34 10.63 -1.76
N CYS A 194 13.11 10.71 -2.25
CA CYS A 194 12.62 9.89 -3.34
C CYS A 194 12.93 10.50 -4.71
N THR A 195 12.98 9.65 -5.73
CA THR A 195 13.33 10.10 -7.09
C THR A 195 12.71 9.24 -8.18
N ALA A 196 12.43 9.85 -9.33
CA ALA A 196 12.07 9.17 -10.56
C ALA A 196 13.27 8.96 -11.50
N ARG A 197 14.48 9.32 -11.06
CA ARG A 197 15.71 9.26 -11.86
C ARG A 197 16.45 7.94 -11.65
N LEU A 198 17.33 7.60 -12.58
CA LEU A 198 18.27 6.50 -12.42
C LEU A 198 19.19 6.77 -11.21
N PRO A 199 19.65 5.72 -10.52
CA PRO A 199 20.64 5.88 -9.46
C PRO A 199 21.90 6.51 -10.06
N ARG A 200 22.54 7.42 -9.30
CA ARG A 200 23.83 8.01 -9.65
C ARG A 200 24.95 7.20 -9.02
#